data_AF-A0A319EKP3-F1
#
_entry.id   AF-A0A319EKP3-F1
#
_cell.length_a   1.000
_cell.length_b   1.000
_cell.length_c   1.000
_cell.angle_alpha   90.00
_cell.angle_beta   90.00
_cell.angle_gamma   90.00
#
_symmetry.space_group_name_H-M   'P 1'
#
loop_
_entity.id
_entity.type
_entity.pdbx_description
1 polymer ?
#
loop_
_entity_poly.entity_id
_entity_poly.type
_entity_poly.pdbx_seq_one_letter_code
_entity_poly.pdbx_strand_id
1 'polypeptide(L)'
;MDPNMNNLLKWSIKASTSGEQTSDDNNASTTAATDSSRNGLTPQMLSTLFGGPSEADLMKAAMAALRSDEVDLENKLIAFDNFEQLIESIDNANNLEPLGLWSPLVELLQHEEADMRRMAAWCIGTAVQNNEKAQDKLVVFNALPTLVSLSTKDTVPVVRKKAIYAISSGVRNYQPAMDEVTKSLPEGYSRDKIYAGDMDAVDALMDKLRAHPVESSA
;
A
#
# COMPACT_ATOMS: atom_id res chain seq x y z
N MET A 1 -31.74 -4.41 -19.54
CA MET A 1 -31.69 -5.28 -18.34
C MET A 1 -30.45 -6.14 -18.46
N ASP A 2 -29.62 -6.19 -17.44
CA ASP A 2 -28.38 -6.97 -17.44
C ASP A 2 -28.69 -8.49 -17.41
N PRO A 3 -28.29 -9.27 -18.43
CA PRO A 3 -28.52 -10.72 -18.48
C PRO A 3 -27.95 -11.48 -17.28
N ASN A 4 -26.86 -11.01 -16.68
CA ASN A 4 -26.23 -11.65 -15.53
C ASN A 4 -27.10 -11.54 -14.28
N MET A 5 -27.72 -10.38 -14.07
CA MET A 5 -28.63 -10.13 -12.94
C MET A 5 -29.84 -11.08 -12.97
N ASN A 6 -30.36 -11.34 -14.17
CA ASN A 6 -31.51 -12.22 -14.36
C ASN A 6 -31.17 -13.69 -14.08
N ASN A 7 -29.95 -14.11 -14.43
CA ASN A 7 -29.46 -15.45 -14.10
C ASN A 7 -29.17 -15.60 -12.60
N LEU A 8 -28.67 -14.55 -11.94
CA LEU A 8 -28.47 -14.49 -10.49
C LEU A 8 -29.76 -14.62 -9.71
N LEU A 9 -30.80 -13.88 -10.12
CA LEU A 9 -32.14 -13.95 -9.55
C LEU A 9 -32.74 -15.36 -9.72
N LYS A 10 -32.62 -15.98 -10.90
CA LYS A 10 -33.08 -17.35 -11.11
C LYS A 10 -32.34 -18.37 -10.24
N TRP A 11 -31.03 -18.19 -10.09
CA TRP A 11 -30.22 -19.02 -9.22
C TRP A 11 -30.62 -18.86 -7.75
N SER A 12 -30.78 -17.63 -7.25
CA SER A 12 -31.14 -17.38 -5.85
C SER A 12 -32.53 -17.92 -5.51
N ILE A 13 -33.52 -17.71 -6.39
CA ILE A 13 -34.87 -18.26 -6.23
C ILE A 13 -34.81 -19.79 -6.14
N LYS A 14 -34.03 -20.45 -6.99
CA LYS A 14 -33.87 -21.91 -6.97
C LYS A 14 -33.18 -22.41 -5.69
N ALA A 15 -32.19 -21.68 -5.18
CA ALA A 15 -31.50 -22.01 -3.94
C ALA A 15 -32.43 -21.85 -2.72
N SER A 16 -33.26 -20.80 -2.69
CA SER A 16 -34.24 -20.56 -1.61
C SER A 16 -35.32 -21.63 -1.56
N THR A 17 -35.86 -22.05 -2.71
CA THR A 17 -36.94 -23.04 -2.77
C THR A 17 -36.47 -24.47 -2.52
N SER A 18 -35.18 -24.75 -2.74
CA SER A 18 -34.59 -26.08 -2.46
C SER A 18 -34.38 -26.33 -0.95
N GLY A 19 -34.43 -25.29 -0.11
CA GLY A 19 -34.30 -25.39 1.35
C GLY A 19 -35.61 -25.63 2.10
N GLU A 20 -36.77 -25.54 1.43
CA GLU A 20 -38.09 -25.63 2.07
C GLU A 20 -38.75 -27.02 1.97
N GLN A 21 -38.00 -28.06 1.57
CA GLN A 21 -38.54 -29.42 1.41
C GLN A 21 -37.86 -30.43 2.33
N THR A 22 -37.99 -30.27 3.64
CA THR A 22 -37.84 -31.38 4.60
C THR A 22 -38.75 -31.21 5.82
N SER A 23 -39.95 -31.78 5.76
CA SER A 23 -40.53 -32.58 6.85
C SER A 23 -41.79 -33.28 6.36
N ASP A 24 -41.61 -34.44 5.72
CA ASP A 24 -42.34 -35.68 6.02
C ASP A 24 -41.98 -36.72 4.95
N ASP A 25 -41.11 -37.65 5.31
CA ASP A 25 -41.39 -39.09 5.29
C ASP A 25 -40.11 -39.92 5.30
N ASN A 26 -40.15 -40.93 6.16
CA ASN A 26 -39.17 -42.01 6.28
C ASN A 26 -39.03 -42.77 4.95
N ASN A 27 -37.78 -43.06 4.54
CA ASN A 27 -37.27 -44.40 4.21
C ASN A 27 -36.16 -44.39 3.12
N ALA A 28 -35.06 -45.06 3.45
CA ALA A 28 -34.08 -45.72 2.58
C ALA A 28 -33.22 -44.92 1.57
N SER A 29 -31.92 -45.23 1.68
CA SER A 29 -30.87 -45.23 0.65
C SER A 29 -29.94 -44.02 0.62
N THR A 30 -28.86 -44.17 1.40
CA THR A 30 -27.59 -43.48 1.23
C THR A 30 -26.96 -43.78 -0.14
N THR A 31 -27.31 -42.98 -1.13
CA THR A 31 -26.43 -42.70 -2.27
C THR A 31 -26.02 -41.24 -2.20
N ALA A 32 -24.76 -41.01 -1.85
CA ALA A 32 -24.11 -39.72 -1.91
C ALA A 32 -24.10 -39.23 -3.37
N ALA A 33 -25.14 -38.47 -3.73
CA ALA A 33 -25.11 -37.60 -4.89
C ALA A 33 -24.23 -36.41 -4.54
N THR A 34 -22.95 -36.52 -4.87
CA THR A 34 -22.06 -35.38 -5.01
C THR A 34 -22.66 -34.39 -5.99
N ASP A 35 -23.15 -33.28 -5.44
CA ASP A 35 -22.77 -31.94 -5.87
C ASP A 35 -23.00 -31.60 -7.35
N SER A 36 -24.27 -31.47 -7.74
CA SER A 36 -24.69 -30.88 -9.03
C SER A 36 -25.40 -29.52 -8.85
N SER A 37 -25.41 -28.95 -7.64
CA SER A 37 -25.96 -27.62 -7.36
C SER A 37 -24.95 -26.47 -7.55
N ARG A 38 -23.66 -26.77 -7.71
CA ARG A 38 -22.60 -25.77 -7.95
C ARG A 38 -22.47 -25.28 -9.40
N ASN A 39 -23.10 -25.94 -10.37
CA ASN A 39 -22.91 -25.66 -11.81
C ASN A 39 -23.59 -24.37 -12.35
N GLY A 40 -24.10 -23.50 -11.48
CA GLY A 40 -24.86 -22.31 -11.87
C GLY A 40 -24.21 -20.97 -11.52
N LEU A 41 -23.11 -20.95 -10.77
CA LEU A 41 -22.45 -19.71 -10.34
C LEU A 41 -21.25 -19.43 -11.25
N THR A 42 -21.39 -18.48 -12.18
CA THR A 42 -20.25 -17.99 -12.95
C THR A 42 -19.43 -17.00 -12.14
N PRO A 43 -18.11 -16.85 -12.42
CA PRO A 43 -17.28 -15.82 -11.78
C PRO A 43 -17.86 -14.40 -11.92
N GLN A 44 -18.48 -14.08 -13.06
CA GLN A 44 -19.17 -12.79 -13.27
C GLN A 44 -20.44 -12.65 -12.41
N MET A 45 -21.20 -13.72 -12.19
CA MET A 45 -22.34 -13.70 -11.28
C MET A 45 -21.89 -13.53 -9.83
N LEU A 46 -20.80 -14.19 -9.43
CA LEU A 46 -20.19 -13.98 -8.12
C LEU A 46 -19.67 -12.54 -7.97
N SER A 47 -19.01 -11.98 -8.99
CA SER A 47 -18.55 -10.59 -8.96
C SER A 47 -19.72 -9.57 -8.97
N THR A 48 -20.85 -9.91 -9.57
CA THR A 48 -22.06 -9.06 -9.51
C THR A 48 -22.73 -9.16 -8.14
N LEU A 49 -22.64 -10.31 -7.48
CA LEU A 49 -23.23 -10.56 -6.16
C LEU A 49 -22.38 -10.03 -4.99
N PHE A 50 -21.05 -10.16 -5.10
CA PHE A 50 -20.09 -9.78 -4.06
C PHE A 50 -19.33 -8.49 -4.36
N GLY A 51 -19.47 -7.95 -5.59
CA GLY A 51 -18.68 -6.83 -6.08
C GLY A 51 -17.39 -7.26 -6.78
N GLY A 52 -16.63 -6.28 -7.27
CA GLY A 52 -15.22 -6.47 -7.61
C GLY A 52 -14.36 -6.69 -6.35
N PRO A 53 -13.04 -6.92 -6.50
CA PRO A 53 -12.14 -6.95 -5.35
C PRO A 53 -12.28 -5.67 -4.51
N SER A 54 -12.18 -5.80 -3.19
CA SER A 54 -12.15 -4.64 -2.30
C SER A 54 -10.86 -3.83 -2.51
N GLU A 55 -10.85 -2.56 -2.10
CA GLU A 55 -9.61 -1.76 -2.11
C GLU A 55 -8.49 -2.42 -1.31
N ALA A 56 -8.81 -3.07 -0.19
CA ALA A 56 -7.85 -3.86 0.58
C ALA A 56 -7.30 -5.06 -0.22
N ASP A 57 -8.13 -5.72 -1.02
CA ASP A 57 -7.68 -6.81 -1.91
C ASP A 57 -6.78 -6.28 -3.03
N LEU A 58 -7.11 -5.12 -3.60
CA LEU A 58 -6.29 -4.45 -4.60
C LEU A 58 -4.93 -4.01 -4.02
N MET A 59 -4.91 -3.46 -2.81
CA MET A 59 -3.68 -3.08 -2.11
C MET A 59 -2.76 -4.30 -1.88
N LYS A 60 -3.31 -5.42 -1.41
CA LYS A 60 -2.56 -6.67 -1.23
C LYS A 60 -2.06 -7.23 -2.57
N ALA A 61 -2.91 -7.20 -3.60
CA ALA A 61 -2.55 -7.70 -4.92
C ALA A 61 -1.41 -6.87 -5.55
N ALA A 62 -1.46 -5.55 -5.43
CA ALA A 62 -0.39 -4.67 -5.87
C ALA A 62 0.93 -5.00 -5.15
N MET A 63 0.91 -5.10 -3.81
CA MET A 63 2.12 -5.44 -3.04
C MET A 63 2.68 -6.83 -3.38
N ALA A 64 1.82 -7.80 -3.68
CA ALA A 64 2.25 -9.12 -4.14
C ALA A 64 2.93 -9.04 -5.51
N ALA A 65 2.39 -8.26 -6.45
CA ALA A 65 3.00 -8.05 -7.76
C ALA A 65 4.38 -7.35 -7.66
N LEU A 66 4.50 -6.34 -6.79
CA LEU A 66 5.75 -5.60 -6.56
C LEU A 66 6.89 -6.50 -6.07
N ARG A 67 6.56 -7.57 -5.35
CA ARG A 67 7.53 -8.51 -4.77
C ARG A 67 7.71 -9.80 -5.56
N SER A 68 7.01 -9.95 -6.69
CA SER A 68 7.13 -11.14 -7.53
C SER A 68 8.30 -11.00 -8.50
N ASP A 69 9.09 -12.05 -8.64
CA ASP A 69 10.14 -12.15 -9.67
C ASP A 69 9.56 -12.46 -11.06
N GLU A 70 8.29 -12.85 -11.13
CA GLU A 70 7.59 -13.16 -12.39
C GLU A 70 6.99 -11.91 -13.06
N VAL A 71 6.94 -10.79 -12.34
CA VAL A 71 6.40 -9.52 -12.84
C VAL A 71 7.55 -8.63 -13.27
N ASP A 72 7.56 -8.23 -14.53
CA ASP A 72 8.55 -7.31 -15.07
C ASP A 72 8.43 -5.90 -14.46
N LEU A 73 9.47 -5.07 -14.67
CA LEU A 73 9.53 -3.73 -14.09
C LEU A 73 8.37 -2.84 -14.56
N GLU A 74 7.98 -2.90 -15.84
CA GLU A 74 6.89 -2.08 -16.38
C GLU A 74 5.57 -2.35 -15.64
N ASN A 75 5.22 -3.63 -15.49
CA ASN A 75 4.02 -4.04 -14.76
C ASN A 75 4.12 -3.75 -13.25
N LYS A 76 5.32 -3.82 -12.66
CA LYS A 76 5.53 -3.37 -11.27
C LYS A 76 5.27 -1.87 -11.12
N LEU A 77 5.67 -1.04 -12.07
CA LEU A 77 5.41 0.40 -12.01
C LEU A 77 3.92 0.72 -12.15
N ILE A 78 3.19 -0.02 -13.01
CA ILE A 78 1.72 0.07 -13.07
C ILE A 78 1.09 -0.34 -11.73
N ALA A 79 1.58 -1.42 -11.10
CA ALA A 79 1.10 -1.86 -9.79
C ALA A 79 1.37 -0.81 -8.71
N PHE A 80 2.52 -0.15 -8.74
CA PHE A 80 2.84 0.97 -7.85
C PHE A 80 1.92 2.17 -8.07
N ASP A 81 1.66 2.58 -9.32
CA ASP A 81 0.76 3.70 -9.62
C ASP A 81 -0.66 3.42 -9.10
N ASN A 82 -1.16 2.19 -9.29
CA ASN A 82 -2.46 1.77 -8.77
C ASN A 82 -2.48 1.75 -7.23
N PHE A 83 -1.39 1.28 -6.61
CA PHE A 83 -1.26 1.26 -5.15
C PHE A 83 -1.22 2.68 -4.57
N GLU A 84 -0.48 3.59 -5.21
CA GLU A 84 -0.34 4.99 -4.81
C GLU A 84 -1.69 5.72 -4.84
N GLN A 85 -2.48 5.53 -5.90
CA GLN A 85 -3.84 6.07 -5.99
C GLN A 85 -4.76 5.58 -4.86
N LEU A 86 -4.67 4.29 -4.49
CA LEU A 86 -5.49 3.75 -3.40
C LEU A 86 -5.14 4.40 -2.06
N ILE A 87 -3.86 4.64 -1.79
CA ILE A 87 -3.38 5.19 -0.51
C ILE A 87 -3.42 6.73 -0.45
N GLU A 88 -3.87 7.43 -1.51
CA GLU A 88 -4.30 8.83 -1.40
C GLU A 88 -5.47 8.99 -0.41
N SER A 89 -6.29 7.94 -0.26
CA SER A 89 -7.30 7.86 0.80
C SER A 89 -6.65 7.59 2.16
N ILE A 90 -6.94 8.46 3.14
CA ILE A 90 -6.46 8.32 4.53
C ILE A 90 -6.91 6.98 5.13
N ASP A 91 -8.11 6.48 4.80
CA ASP A 91 -8.60 5.20 5.31
C ASP A 91 -7.77 4.02 4.78
N ASN A 92 -7.41 4.04 3.50
CA ASN A 92 -6.55 3.03 2.90
C ASN A 92 -5.10 3.14 3.38
N ALA A 93 -4.56 4.35 3.50
CA ALA A 93 -3.25 4.56 4.10
C ALA A 93 -3.18 3.99 5.52
N ASN A 94 -4.24 4.15 6.31
CA ASN A 94 -4.32 3.57 7.66
C ASN A 94 -4.48 2.04 7.64
N ASN A 95 -5.05 1.47 6.57
CA ASN A 95 -5.15 0.02 6.39
C ASN A 95 -3.81 -0.66 6.08
N LEU A 96 -2.74 0.09 5.78
CA LEU A 96 -1.41 -0.50 5.56
C LEU A 96 -0.91 -1.32 6.76
N GLU A 97 -1.23 -0.92 8.00
CA GLU A 97 -0.84 -1.66 9.20
C GLU A 97 -1.63 -2.98 9.37
N PRO A 98 -2.97 -2.98 9.46
CA PRO A 98 -3.74 -4.22 9.62
C PRO A 98 -3.61 -5.18 8.43
N LEU A 99 -3.25 -4.68 7.24
CA LEU A 99 -2.95 -5.52 6.06
C LEU A 99 -1.50 -6.02 6.01
N GLY A 100 -0.63 -5.59 6.92
CA GLY A 100 0.78 -6.00 6.96
C GLY A 100 1.62 -5.47 5.80
N LEU A 101 1.26 -4.31 5.25
CA LEU A 101 1.85 -3.74 4.04
C LEU A 101 2.99 -2.74 4.29
N TRP A 102 3.19 -2.28 5.52
CA TRP A 102 4.29 -1.38 5.87
C TRP A 102 5.67 -2.02 5.67
N SER A 103 5.92 -3.19 6.26
CA SER A 103 7.19 -3.90 6.11
C SER A 103 7.61 -4.10 4.65
N PRO A 104 6.77 -4.72 3.77
CA PRO A 104 7.17 -4.90 2.39
C PRO A 104 7.35 -3.57 1.64
N LEU A 105 6.56 -2.53 1.94
CA LEU A 105 6.75 -1.23 1.31
C LEU A 105 8.07 -0.56 1.71
N VAL A 106 8.47 -0.68 2.99
CA VAL A 106 9.75 -0.14 3.50
C VAL A 106 10.94 -0.92 2.95
N GLU A 107 10.83 -2.25 2.79
CA GLU A 107 11.87 -3.08 2.15
C GLU A 107 12.17 -2.61 0.71
N LEU A 108 11.14 -2.20 -0.05
CA LEU A 108 11.30 -1.71 -1.42
C LEU A 108 12.11 -0.41 -1.54
N LEU A 109 12.33 0.33 -0.45
CA LEU A 109 13.23 1.49 -0.43
C LEU A 109 14.70 1.11 -0.70
N GLN A 110 15.07 -0.16 -0.54
CA GLN A 110 16.42 -0.66 -0.74
C GLN A 110 16.56 -1.53 -2.00
N HIS A 111 15.55 -1.50 -2.87
CA HIS A 111 15.56 -2.27 -4.12
C HIS A 111 16.69 -1.82 -5.06
N GLU A 112 17.24 -2.74 -5.86
CA GLU A 112 18.33 -2.45 -6.81
C GLU A 112 17.90 -1.46 -7.92
N GLU A 113 16.70 -1.65 -8.45
CA GLU A 113 16.08 -0.75 -9.43
C GLU A 113 15.72 0.61 -8.81
N ALA A 114 16.21 1.68 -9.42
CA ALA A 114 15.97 3.05 -8.95
C ALA A 114 14.48 3.43 -9.00
N ASP A 115 13.74 2.97 -10.01
CA ASP A 115 12.31 3.27 -10.11
C ASP A 115 11.49 2.59 -9.00
N MET A 116 11.90 1.41 -8.53
CA MET A 116 11.26 0.75 -7.38
C MET A 116 11.48 1.57 -6.10
N ARG A 117 12.70 2.04 -5.85
CA ARG A 117 13.00 2.93 -4.70
C ARG A 117 12.22 4.24 -4.78
N ARG A 118 12.18 4.85 -5.98
CA ARG A 118 11.42 6.09 -6.25
C ARG A 118 9.95 5.93 -5.91
N MET A 119 9.31 4.86 -6.39
CA MET A 119 7.89 4.62 -6.18
C MET A 119 7.57 4.23 -4.74
N ALA A 120 8.42 3.42 -4.09
CA ALA A 120 8.28 3.12 -2.67
C ALA A 120 8.31 4.39 -1.80
N ALA A 121 9.28 5.27 -2.05
CA ALA A 121 9.37 6.55 -1.35
C ALA A 121 8.16 7.46 -1.64
N TRP A 122 7.66 7.46 -2.88
CA TRP A 122 6.44 8.20 -3.21
C TRP A 122 5.24 7.67 -2.42
N CYS A 123 4.96 6.37 -2.49
CA CYS A 123 3.84 5.75 -1.79
C CYS A 123 3.88 6.02 -0.28
N ILE A 124 5.06 5.88 0.34
CA ILE A 124 5.25 6.23 1.75
C ILE A 124 4.92 7.70 2.00
N GLY A 125 5.42 8.61 1.18
CA GLY A 125 5.15 10.03 1.31
C GLY A 125 3.68 10.40 1.16
N THR A 126 2.94 9.71 0.29
CA THR A 126 1.49 9.85 0.12
C THR A 126 0.74 9.36 1.36
N ALA A 127 1.06 8.15 1.84
CA ALA A 127 0.37 7.55 2.99
C ALA A 127 0.48 8.38 4.28
N VAL A 128 1.63 9.04 4.51
CA VAL A 128 1.91 9.79 5.75
C VAL A 128 1.53 11.26 5.67
N GLN A 129 1.22 11.80 4.49
CA GLN A 129 0.96 13.22 4.32
C GLN A 129 -0.29 13.65 5.10
N ASN A 130 -0.11 14.55 6.07
CA ASN A 130 -1.19 15.03 6.96
C ASN A 130 -1.95 13.88 7.65
N ASN A 131 -1.27 12.76 7.93
CA ASN A 131 -1.87 11.57 8.53
C ASN A 131 -1.02 11.07 9.72
N GLU A 132 -1.31 11.56 10.92
CA GLU A 132 -0.56 11.26 12.15
C GLU A 132 -0.46 9.75 12.44
N LYS A 133 -1.51 8.98 12.14
CA LYS A 133 -1.51 7.52 12.32
C LYS A 133 -0.48 6.84 11.43
N ALA A 134 -0.38 7.23 10.17
CA ALA A 134 0.63 6.70 9.25
C ALA A 134 2.03 7.27 9.54
N GLN A 135 2.15 8.52 9.99
CA GLN A 135 3.42 9.09 10.45
C GLN A 135 3.99 8.32 11.65
N ASP A 136 3.14 7.88 12.58
CA ASP A 136 3.54 6.96 13.67
C ASP A 136 4.13 5.65 13.13
N LYS A 137 3.48 5.05 12.12
CA LYS A 137 4.01 3.83 11.49
C LYS A 137 5.34 4.07 10.80
N LEU A 138 5.56 5.21 10.19
CA LEU A 138 6.86 5.55 9.60
C LEU A 138 8.01 5.48 10.63
N VAL A 139 7.74 5.87 11.87
CA VAL A 139 8.67 5.76 13.01
C VAL A 139 8.79 4.32 13.49
N VAL A 140 7.66 3.64 13.75
CA VAL A 140 7.62 2.25 14.26
C VAL A 140 8.34 1.27 13.34
N PHE A 141 8.19 1.42 12.02
CA PHE A 141 8.84 0.56 11.02
C PHE A 141 10.25 1.03 10.65
N ASN A 142 10.80 2.04 11.34
CA ASN A 142 12.16 2.54 11.18
C ASN A 142 12.53 2.89 9.72
N ALA A 143 11.61 3.54 8.99
CA ALA A 143 11.81 3.88 7.58
C ALA A 143 12.65 5.16 7.38
N LEU A 144 12.63 6.06 8.37
CA LEU A 144 13.26 7.38 8.29
C LEU A 144 14.77 7.35 8.03
N PRO A 145 15.59 6.48 8.68
CA PRO A 145 17.02 6.40 8.36
C PRO A 145 17.28 6.00 6.90
N THR A 146 16.49 5.08 6.36
CA THR A 146 16.59 4.65 4.96
C THR A 146 16.24 5.79 4.01
N LEU A 147 15.17 6.53 4.28
CA LEU A 147 14.80 7.70 3.49
C LEU A 147 15.87 8.79 3.54
N VAL A 148 16.50 9.04 4.70
CA VAL A 148 17.62 9.98 4.81
C VAL A 148 18.81 9.49 3.99
N SER A 149 19.14 8.19 4.06
CA SER A 149 20.19 7.58 3.22
C SER A 149 19.90 7.77 1.73
N LEU A 150 18.68 7.49 1.27
CA LEU A 150 18.30 7.72 -0.13
C LEU A 150 18.43 9.19 -0.52
N SER A 151 17.98 10.12 0.33
CA SER A 151 18.03 11.56 0.04
C SER A 151 19.46 12.13 -0.09
N THR A 152 20.45 11.46 0.51
CA THR A 152 21.84 11.95 0.60
C THR A 152 22.83 11.12 -0.20
N LYS A 153 22.53 9.86 -0.50
CA LYS A 153 23.48 8.91 -1.13
C LYS A 153 23.01 8.32 -2.45
N ASP A 154 21.71 8.34 -2.76
CA ASP A 154 21.23 7.77 -4.02
C ASP A 154 21.73 8.59 -5.21
N THR A 155 22.33 7.94 -6.20
CA THR A 155 22.89 8.61 -7.39
C THR A 155 21.81 9.08 -8.36
N VAL A 156 20.57 8.61 -8.23
CA VAL A 156 19.46 8.95 -9.11
C VAL A 156 18.65 10.12 -8.53
N PRO A 157 18.65 11.31 -9.17
CA PRO A 157 18.04 12.51 -8.59
C PRO A 157 16.53 12.40 -8.30
N VAL A 158 15.79 11.63 -9.11
CA VAL A 158 14.35 11.45 -8.93
C VAL A 158 14.02 10.60 -7.69
N VAL A 159 14.88 9.64 -7.32
CA VAL A 159 14.75 8.87 -6.06
C VAL A 159 14.93 9.80 -4.87
N ARG A 160 16.00 10.61 -4.89
CA ARG A 160 16.28 11.60 -3.84
C ARG A 160 15.10 12.56 -3.63
N LYS A 161 14.54 13.08 -4.72
CA LYS A 161 13.39 14.00 -4.67
C LYS A 161 12.19 13.35 -3.98
N LYS A 162 11.90 12.07 -4.27
CA LYS A 162 10.79 11.34 -3.62
C LYS A 162 11.10 10.95 -2.19
N ALA A 163 12.34 10.62 -1.84
CA ALA A 163 12.75 10.42 -0.45
C ALA A 163 12.58 11.70 0.39
N ILE A 164 12.98 12.86 -0.14
CA ILE A 164 12.79 14.16 0.53
C ILE A 164 11.30 14.50 0.67
N TYR A 165 10.48 14.19 -0.35
CA TYR A 165 9.03 14.31 -0.26
C TYR A 165 8.47 13.47 0.89
N ALA A 166 8.86 12.20 0.99
CA ALA A 166 8.42 11.31 2.06
C ALA A 166 8.84 11.80 3.45
N ILE A 167 10.09 12.25 3.58
CA ILE A 167 10.58 12.86 4.83
C ILE A 167 9.74 14.09 5.17
N SER A 168 9.54 15.01 4.22
CA SER A 168 8.77 16.23 4.45
C SER A 168 7.33 15.94 4.88
N SER A 169 6.65 15.02 4.20
CA SER A 169 5.31 14.56 4.59
C SER A 169 5.30 13.91 5.97
N GLY A 170 6.34 13.14 6.30
CA GLY A 170 6.45 12.40 7.56
C GLY A 170 6.71 13.28 8.79
N VAL A 171 7.46 14.38 8.64
CA VAL A 171 7.89 15.21 9.78
C VAL A 171 7.04 16.45 10.03
N ARG A 172 6.32 16.96 9.02
CA ARG A 172 5.51 18.19 9.19
C ARG A 172 4.42 17.96 10.24
N ASN A 173 4.39 18.83 11.24
CA ASN A 173 3.48 18.78 12.38
C ASN A 173 3.55 17.49 13.22
N TYR A 174 4.60 16.67 13.05
CA TYR A 174 4.79 15.42 13.77
C TYR A 174 6.20 15.30 14.35
N GLN A 175 6.34 15.68 15.63
CA GLN A 175 7.64 15.75 16.31
C GLN A 175 8.38 14.41 16.41
N PRO A 176 7.73 13.24 16.67
CA PRO A 176 8.45 11.98 16.77
C PRO A 176 9.25 11.65 15.50
N ALA A 177 8.68 11.86 14.31
CA ALA A 177 9.42 11.66 13.06
C ALA A 177 10.52 12.70 12.86
N MET A 178 10.30 13.97 13.23
CA MET A 178 11.34 15.00 13.15
C MET A 178 12.56 14.65 14.03
N ASP A 179 12.32 14.15 15.23
CA ASP A 179 13.37 13.74 16.16
C ASP A 179 14.18 12.56 15.58
N GLU A 180 13.52 11.57 14.98
CA GLU A 180 14.20 10.43 14.32
C GLU A 180 14.99 10.83 13.07
N VAL A 181 14.45 11.73 12.24
CA VAL A 181 15.18 12.26 11.07
C VAL A 181 16.45 12.97 11.52
N THR A 182 16.36 13.83 12.54
CA THR A 182 17.50 14.62 13.04
C THR A 182 18.64 13.74 13.57
N LYS A 183 18.33 12.58 14.16
CA LYS A 183 19.32 11.57 14.56
C LYS A 183 20.03 10.94 13.36
N SER A 184 19.29 10.73 12.27
CA SER A 184 19.76 10.03 11.07
C SER A 184 20.52 10.92 10.08
N LEU A 185 20.48 12.25 10.25
CA LEU A 185 21.18 13.18 9.36
C LEU A 185 22.71 12.94 9.36
N PRO A 186 23.37 13.07 8.20
CA PRO A 186 24.82 12.88 8.09
C PRO A 186 25.59 14.02 8.79
N GLU A 187 26.91 13.87 8.86
CA GLU A 187 27.79 14.91 9.38
C GLU A 187 27.64 16.22 8.59
N GLY A 188 27.76 17.36 9.26
CA GLY A 188 27.56 18.69 8.68
C GLY A 188 26.13 19.23 8.74
N TYR A 189 25.14 18.45 9.20
CA TYR A 189 23.80 18.94 9.55
C TYR A 189 23.75 19.46 10.99
N SER A 190 22.87 20.43 11.26
CA SER A 190 22.66 20.88 12.65
C SER A 190 22.08 19.74 13.48
N ARG A 191 22.50 19.67 14.75
CA ARG A 191 21.95 18.75 15.75
C ARG A 191 21.00 19.46 16.72
N ASP A 192 20.73 20.76 16.48
CA ASP A 192 19.77 21.51 17.25
C ASP A 192 18.37 20.92 17.08
N LYS A 193 17.54 21.08 18.11
CA LYS A 193 16.16 20.62 18.06
C LYS A 193 15.38 21.42 17.03
N ILE A 194 14.83 20.73 16.02
CA ILE A 194 13.89 21.30 15.06
C ILE A 194 12.48 20.98 15.54
N TYR A 195 11.65 22.01 15.69
CA TYR A 195 10.24 21.81 16.02
C TYR A 195 9.46 21.49 14.75
N ALA A 196 8.73 20.38 14.74
CA ALA A 196 7.97 19.92 13.59
C ALA A 196 6.85 20.89 13.16
N GLY A 197 6.41 21.79 14.04
CA GLY A 197 5.45 22.86 13.73
C GLY A 197 6.08 24.15 13.20
N ASP A 198 7.40 24.29 13.25
CA ASP A 198 8.13 25.41 12.66
C ASP A 198 8.40 25.11 11.18
N MET A 199 7.49 25.56 10.31
CA MET A 199 7.55 25.27 8.88
C MET A 199 8.80 25.87 8.21
N ASP A 200 9.29 27.02 8.68
CA ASP A 200 10.49 27.64 8.12
C ASP A 200 11.73 26.79 8.43
N ALA A 201 11.83 26.27 9.66
CA ALA A 201 12.91 25.35 10.04
C ALA A 201 12.82 24.00 9.30
N VAL A 202 11.61 23.46 9.13
CA VAL A 202 11.38 22.24 8.35
C VAL A 202 11.80 22.46 6.89
N ASP A 203 11.40 23.57 6.28
CA ASP A 203 11.72 23.90 4.89
C ASP A 203 13.22 24.09 4.69
N ALA A 204 13.89 24.80 5.61
CA ALA A 204 15.35 24.94 5.59
C ALA A 204 16.08 23.59 5.65
N LEU A 205 15.58 22.63 6.43
CA LEU A 205 16.11 21.26 6.44
C LEU A 205 15.89 20.56 5.10
N MET A 206 14.68 20.64 4.53
CA MET A 206 14.37 20.02 3.24
C MET A 206 15.22 20.61 2.11
N ASP A 207 15.44 21.93 2.10
CA ASP A 207 16.30 22.60 1.14
C ASP A 207 17.77 22.18 1.28
N LYS A 208 18.26 22.04 2.51
CA LYS A 208 19.60 21.52 2.77
C LYS A 208 19.73 20.05 2.31
N LEU A 209 18.70 19.23 2.46
CA LEU A 209 18.68 17.86 1.91
C LEU A 209 18.68 17.88 0.37
N ARG A 210 17.90 18.76 -0.27
CA ARG A 210 17.87 18.91 -1.74
C ARG A 210 19.25 19.27 -2.28
N ALA A 211 19.92 20.23 -1.63
CA ALA A 211 21.26 20.72 -1.99
C ALA A 211 22.40 19.78 -1.57
N HIS A 212 22.13 18.64 -0.93
CA HIS A 212 23.18 17.71 -0.50
C HIS A 212 24.00 17.22 -1.72
N PRO A 213 25.33 17.37 -1.69
CA PRO A 213 26.19 16.87 -2.76
C PRO A 213 26.20 15.35 -2.73
N VAL A 214 26.01 14.72 -3.90
CA VAL A 214 26.17 13.27 -4.05
C VAL A 214 27.43 13.04 -4.85
N GLU A 215 28.41 12.39 -4.24
CA GLU A 215 29.61 11.98 -4.96
C GLU A 215 29.18 10.98 -6.04
N SER A 216 29.40 11.35 -7.30
CA SER A 216 29.25 10.40 -8.40
C SER A 216 30.36 9.38 -8.23
N SER A 217 30.02 8.10 -8.07
CA SER A 217 31.02 7.04 -8.03
C SER A 217 31.90 7.17 -9.29
N ALA A 218 33.20 7.39 -9.06
CA ALA A 218 34.22 7.51 -10.11
C ALA A 218 34.44 6.19 -10.86
#